data_AF-A0A6G6BKF8-F1
#
_entry.id   AF-A0A6G6BKF8-F1
#
_cell.length_a   1.000
_cell.length_b   1.000
_cell.length_c   1.000
_cell.angle_alpha   90.00
_cell.angle_beta   90.00
_cell.angle_gamma   90.00
#
_symmetry.space_group_name_H-M   'P 1'
#
loop_
_entity.id
_entity.type
_entity.pdbx_description
1 polymer ?
#
loop_
_entity_poly.entity_id
_entity_poly.type
_entity_poly.pdbx_seq_one_letter_code
_entity_poly.pdbx_strand_id
1 'polypeptide(L)'
;MIIQIKVPSPGESITEVEVTSWLVKNGDYVHKGQIIAEIDSDKATLEIFAEENGRITLMVKKGERVRVGDILCIIDSSFRIPSPASKKILKEKNISVKSVQGTGKHGRITKTDCIFHLEKNKIPFFRCKKTTPLSSLRRKLSERLVYAKNQTASLTTFNEVNMLEIFLIRKKYKDLFKKKHGVNLGFMSFFTMSCVRALQLYPDVNAMINGEEKINFEYYDSAILGMHKIMERPVVVNGSIEIRPMMYLALSYDHRIIDGKESVGFLVSVKESIENPIKFLMGGNEENVSKKLEL
;
A
#
# COMPACT_ATOMS: atom_id res chain seq x y z
N MET A 1 -42.78 14.93 6.96
CA MET A 1 -43.21 16.32 6.74
C MET A 1 -44.07 16.68 7.94
N ILE A 2 -44.00 17.91 8.44
CA ILE A 2 -44.75 18.31 9.63
C ILE A 2 -45.97 19.09 9.16
N ILE A 3 -47.16 18.63 9.53
CA ILE A 3 -48.45 19.23 9.14
C ILE A 3 -49.11 19.78 10.40
N GLN A 4 -49.59 21.01 10.33
CA GLN A 4 -50.26 21.69 11.45
C GLN A 4 -51.76 21.70 11.21
N ILE A 5 -52.52 21.08 12.12
CA ILE A 5 -53.98 21.13 12.07
C ILE A 5 -54.45 22.33 12.86
N LYS A 6 -55.18 23.22 12.19
CA LYS A 6 -55.73 24.44 12.77
C LYS A 6 -57.19 24.25 13.17
N VAL A 7 -57.66 25.05 14.11
CA VAL A 7 -59.08 25.13 14.48
C VAL A 7 -59.89 25.57 13.25
N PRO A 8 -60.86 24.77 12.76
CA PRO A 8 -61.71 25.15 11.66
C PRO A 8 -62.72 26.22 12.08
N SER A 9 -63.22 27.00 11.12
CA SER A 9 -64.27 27.99 11.39
C SER A 9 -65.65 27.33 11.35
N PRO A 10 -66.42 27.31 12.46
CA PRO A 10 -67.76 26.73 12.50
C PRO A 10 -68.85 27.66 11.92
N GLY A 11 -68.55 28.93 11.61
CA GLY A 11 -69.48 29.89 10.98
C GLY A 11 -69.00 31.34 11.02
N GLU A 12 -69.63 32.23 10.24
CA GLU A 12 -69.18 33.63 10.03
C GLU A 12 -69.16 34.51 11.30
N SER A 13 -69.83 34.12 12.38
CA SER A 13 -69.96 34.92 13.61
C SER A 13 -69.39 34.26 14.87
N ILE A 14 -68.59 33.19 14.78
CA ILE A 14 -68.02 32.47 15.93
C ILE A 14 -66.49 32.66 15.94
N THR A 15 -65.95 33.18 17.04
CA THR A 15 -64.51 33.49 17.16
C THR A 15 -63.73 32.49 18.02
N GLU A 16 -64.40 31.72 18.87
CA GLU A 16 -63.78 30.79 19.83
C GLU A 16 -64.54 29.46 19.87
N VAL A 17 -63.82 28.36 20.08
CA VAL A 17 -64.36 27.00 20.25
C VAL A 17 -63.66 26.29 21.42
N GLU A 18 -64.34 25.33 22.03
CA GLU A 18 -63.82 24.57 23.18
C GLU A 18 -63.49 23.12 22.77
N VAL A 19 -62.36 22.58 23.23
CA VAL A 19 -61.99 21.19 22.94
C VAL A 19 -62.67 20.24 23.92
N THR A 20 -63.76 19.63 23.50
CA THR A 20 -64.59 18.73 24.33
C THR A 20 -63.89 17.42 24.65
N SER A 21 -63.34 16.75 23.65
CA SER A 21 -62.71 15.44 23.83
C SER A 21 -61.60 15.18 22.81
N TRP A 22 -60.50 14.57 23.28
CA TRP A 22 -59.47 14.01 22.41
C TRP A 22 -59.69 12.51 22.31
N LEU A 23 -59.92 12.00 21.10
CA LEU A 23 -60.10 10.56 20.84
C LEU A 23 -58.76 9.83 20.66
N VAL A 24 -57.66 10.58 20.56
CA VAL A 24 -56.29 10.07 20.41
C VAL A 24 -55.38 10.63 21.50
N LYS A 25 -54.35 9.88 21.89
CA LYS A 25 -53.38 10.32 22.91
C LYS A 25 -52.20 11.03 22.26
N ASN A 26 -51.51 11.85 23.06
CA ASN A 26 -50.31 12.52 22.61
C ASN A 26 -49.21 11.50 22.24
N GLY A 27 -48.73 11.56 21.01
CA GLY A 27 -47.74 10.64 20.47
C GLY A 27 -48.31 9.38 19.79
N ASP A 28 -49.63 9.24 19.70
CA ASP A 28 -50.27 8.15 18.94
C ASP A 28 -50.07 8.31 17.43
N TYR A 29 -50.25 7.21 16.69
CA TYR A 29 -50.25 7.24 15.23
C TYR A 29 -51.66 7.38 14.72
N VAL A 30 -51.91 8.42 13.92
CA VAL A 30 -53.21 8.72 13.33
C VAL A 30 -53.21 8.37 11.85
N HIS A 31 -54.34 7.85 11.38
CA HIS A 31 -54.56 7.56 9.97
C HIS A 31 -55.27 8.73 9.29
N LYS A 32 -54.96 8.98 8.01
CA LYS A 32 -55.67 9.98 7.22
C LYS A 32 -57.19 9.70 7.24
N GLY A 33 -57.97 10.71 7.61
CA GLY A 33 -59.42 10.63 7.76
C GLY A 33 -59.90 10.03 9.09
N GLN A 34 -59.02 9.74 10.04
CA GLN A 34 -59.41 9.34 11.40
C GLN A 34 -59.82 10.56 12.22
N ILE A 35 -60.89 10.45 13.01
CA ILE A 35 -61.30 11.50 13.95
C ILE A 35 -60.28 11.56 15.09
N ILE A 36 -59.74 12.75 15.33
CA ILE A 36 -58.70 13.00 16.35
C ILE A 36 -59.27 13.74 17.57
N ALA A 37 -60.21 14.65 17.37
CA ALA A 37 -60.81 15.45 18.44
C ALA A 37 -62.24 15.88 18.08
N GLU A 38 -63.02 16.12 19.12
CA GLU A 38 -64.32 16.78 19.05
C GLU A 38 -64.19 18.15 19.68
N ILE A 39 -64.62 19.18 18.94
CA ILE A 39 -64.70 20.56 19.41
C ILE A 39 -66.16 20.98 19.47
N ASP A 40 -66.52 21.76 20.48
CA ASP A 40 -67.87 22.28 20.67
C ASP A 40 -67.87 23.81 20.60
N SER A 41 -68.90 24.35 19.99
CA SER A 41 -69.15 25.78 19.86
C SER A 41 -70.57 26.09 20.36
N ASP A 42 -70.88 27.36 20.59
CA ASP A 42 -72.21 27.80 21.04
C ASP A 42 -73.38 27.36 20.12
N LYS A 43 -73.08 26.84 18.92
CA LYS A 43 -74.08 26.47 17.91
C LYS A 43 -73.96 25.05 17.36
N ALA A 44 -72.81 24.38 17.48
CA ALA A 44 -72.60 23.04 16.92
C ALA A 44 -71.33 22.36 17.46
N THR A 45 -71.35 21.03 17.51
CA THR A 45 -70.20 20.17 17.75
C THR A 45 -69.59 19.72 16.41
N LEU A 46 -68.27 19.85 16.25
CA LEU A 46 -67.53 19.47 15.05
C LEU A 46 -66.45 18.42 15.34
N GLU A 47 -66.28 17.50 14.40
CA GLU A 47 -65.23 16.47 14.43
C GLU A 47 -64.01 16.93 13.61
N ILE A 48 -62.82 16.82 14.21
CA ILE A 48 -61.56 17.10 13.53
C ILE A 48 -60.98 15.79 12.99
N PHE A 49 -60.64 15.78 11.71
CA PHE A 49 -60.03 14.64 11.03
C PHE A 49 -58.52 14.84 10.84
N ALA A 50 -57.76 13.75 10.92
CA ALA A 50 -56.35 13.76 10.56
C ALA A 50 -56.17 13.92 9.04
N GLU A 51 -55.42 14.94 8.63
CA GLU A 51 -55.17 15.24 7.20
C GLU A 51 -54.22 14.23 6.53
N GLU A 52 -53.28 13.66 7.29
CA GLU A 52 -52.27 12.74 6.79
C GLU A 52 -51.95 11.64 7.81
N ASN A 53 -51.32 10.56 7.33
CA ASN A 53 -50.84 9.50 8.20
C ASN A 53 -49.56 9.95 8.92
N GLY A 54 -49.53 9.85 10.24
CA GLY A 54 -48.34 10.25 11.00
C GLY A 54 -48.52 10.20 12.51
N ARG A 55 -47.47 10.61 13.23
CA ARG A 55 -47.51 10.70 14.68
C ARG A 55 -48.09 12.04 15.11
N ILE A 56 -49.14 12.03 15.92
CA ILE A 56 -49.79 13.24 16.41
C ILE A 56 -49.11 13.77 17.67
N THR A 57 -48.92 15.09 17.74
CA THR A 57 -48.47 15.81 18.94
C THR A 57 -49.52 16.84 19.31
N LEU A 58 -50.12 16.71 20.50
CA LEU A 58 -51.19 17.59 20.97
C LEU A 58 -50.59 18.87 21.56
N MET A 59 -51.10 20.04 21.15
CA MET A 59 -50.65 21.35 21.66
C MET A 59 -51.62 21.98 22.66
N VAL A 60 -52.89 21.55 22.64
CA VAL A 60 -53.99 22.13 23.44
C VAL A 60 -54.54 21.07 24.40
N LYS A 61 -54.92 21.49 25.62
CA LYS A 61 -55.51 20.59 26.63
C LYS A 61 -57.02 20.43 26.44
N LYS A 62 -57.57 19.34 26.98
CA LYS A 62 -59.03 19.11 27.01
C LYS A 62 -59.71 20.19 27.87
N GLY A 63 -60.81 20.77 27.38
CA GLY A 63 -61.57 21.84 28.04
C GLY A 63 -60.97 23.25 27.87
N GLU A 64 -59.99 23.41 26.99
CA GLU A 64 -59.38 24.71 26.71
C GLU A 64 -60.11 25.40 25.54
N ARG A 65 -60.38 26.71 25.69
CA ARG A 65 -60.98 27.54 24.65
C ARG A 65 -59.89 28.09 23.75
N VAL A 66 -60.01 27.85 22.46
CA VAL A 66 -59.04 28.22 21.43
C VAL A 66 -59.70 29.07 20.35
N ARG A 67 -58.93 29.97 19.74
CA ARG A 67 -59.44 30.85 18.68
C ARG A 67 -59.43 30.12 17.35
N VAL A 68 -60.37 30.48 16.48
CA VAL A 68 -60.39 29.98 15.09
C VAL A 68 -59.06 30.32 14.41
N GLY A 69 -58.41 29.31 13.83
CA GLY A 69 -57.09 29.43 13.21
C GLY A 69 -55.88 29.06 14.10
N ASP A 70 -56.07 28.86 15.40
CA ASP A 70 -54.99 28.39 16.30
C ASP A 70 -54.60 26.93 15.99
N ILE A 71 -53.36 26.54 16.32
CA ILE A 71 -52.85 25.19 16.07
C ILE A 71 -53.31 24.25 17.17
N LEU A 72 -54.14 23.26 16.81
CA LEU A 72 -54.63 22.23 17.73
C LEU A 72 -53.57 21.15 17.98
N CYS A 73 -53.00 20.63 16.89
CA CYS A 73 -52.03 19.55 16.94
C CYS A 73 -51.14 19.52 15.70
N ILE A 74 -50.04 18.79 15.82
CA ILE A 74 -49.06 18.62 14.76
C ILE A 74 -48.96 17.14 14.38
N ILE A 75 -49.02 16.82 13.10
CA ILE A 75 -48.82 15.47 12.56
C ILE A 75 -47.45 15.39 11.88
N ASP A 76 -46.58 14.50 12.36
CA ASP A 76 -45.32 14.15 11.68
C ASP A 76 -45.51 12.93 10.77
N SER A 77 -45.58 13.18 9.46
CA SER A 77 -45.72 12.14 8.42
C SER A 77 -44.41 11.41 8.10
N SER A 78 -43.29 11.80 8.69
CA SER A 78 -42.00 11.10 8.49
C SER A 78 -41.85 9.86 9.37
N PHE A 79 -42.73 9.70 10.37
CA PHE A 79 -42.69 8.59 11.29
C PHE A 79 -43.27 7.32 10.65
N ARG A 80 -42.42 6.32 10.41
CA ARG A 80 -42.83 5.02 9.87
C ARG A 80 -42.85 3.96 10.96
N ILE A 81 -43.91 3.16 11.00
CA ILE A 81 -44.02 2.05 11.96
C ILE A 81 -43.38 0.79 11.34
N PRO A 82 -42.41 0.15 12.00
CA PRO A 82 -41.93 -1.16 11.57
C PRO A 82 -42.90 -2.29 11.99
N SER A 83 -42.97 -3.35 11.18
CA SER A 83 -43.56 -4.62 11.64
C SER A 83 -42.73 -5.20 12.80
N PRO A 84 -43.31 -6.05 13.68
CA PRO A 84 -42.56 -6.66 14.79
C PRO A 84 -41.28 -7.39 14.32
N ALA A 85 -41.38 -8.10 13.19
CA ALA A 85 -40.24 -8.77 12.57
C ALA A 85 -39.19 -7.78 12.02
N SER A 86 -39.62 -6.70 11.36
CA SER A 86 -38.73 -5.64 10.86
C SER A 86 -38.02 -4.91 11.99
N LYS A 87 -38.71 -4.65 13.12
CA LYS A 87 -38.13 -3.97 14.28
C LYS A 87 -36.96 -4.77 14.87
N LYS A 88 -37.04 -6.10 14.89
CA LYS A 88 -35.94 -6.98 15.31
C LYS A 88 -34.74 -6.88 14.36
N ILE A 89 -34.97 -6.96 13.04
CA ILE A 89 -33.90 -6.88 12.03
C ILE A 89 -33.22 -5.51 12.02
N LEU A 90 -33.99 -4.42 12.10
CA LEU A 90 -33.46 -3.06 12.17
C LEU A 90 -32.61 -2.86 13.43
N LYS A 91 -33.03 -3.42 14.58
CA LYS A 91 -32.28 -3.35 15.83
C LYS A 91 -31.00 -4.18 15.80
N GLU A 92 -31.05 -5.41 15.28
CA GLU A 92 -29.87 -6.30 15.17
C GLU A 92 -28.81 -5.77 14.22
N LYS A 93 -29.22 -5.11 13.13
CA LYS A 93 -28.30 -4.57 12.11
C LYS A 93 -27.99 -3.08 12.29
N ASN A 94 -28.45 -2.46 13.38
CA ASN A 94 -28.29 -1.03 13.67
C ASN A 94 -28.70 -0.11 12.50
N ILE A 95 -29.79 -0.46 11.80
CA ILE A 95 -30.29 0.31 10.66
C ILE A 95 -31.35 1.30 11.16
N SER A 96 -31.22 2.57 10.76
CA SER A 96 -32.19 3.60 11.12
C SER A 96 -33.54 3.35 10.43
N VAL A 97 -34.65 3.58 11.14
CA VAL A 97 -36.02 3.42 10.59
C VAL A 97 -36.25 4.38 9.40
N LYS A 98 -35.55 5.52 9.38
CA LYS A 98 -35.65 6.54 8.32
C LYS A 98 -35.02 6.09 7.00
N SER A 99 -33.99 5.23 7.03
CA SER A 99 -33.24 4.83 5.83
C SER A 99 -33.91 3.70 5.02
N VAL A 100 -35.00 3.13 5.53
CA VAL A 100 -35.73 2.04 4.87
C VAL A 100 -37.08 2.52 4.37
N GLN A 101 -37.35 2.30 3.09
CA GLN A 101 -38.65 2.57 2.48
C GLN A 101 -39.61 1.43 2.80
N GLY A 102 -40.73 1.74 3.48
CA GLY A 102 -41.75 0.76 3.83
C GLY A 102 -42.79 0.63 2.71
N THR A 103 -43.00 -0.58 2.21
CA THR A 103 -43.97 -0.87 1.14
C THR A 103 -45.27 -1.50 1.65
N GLY A 104 -45.39 -1.73 2.97
CA GLY A 104 -46.57 -2.33 3.58
C GLY A 104 -47.78 -1.41 3.65
N LYS A 105 -48.94 -1.98 4.01
CA LYS A 105 -50.20 -1.25 4.21
C LYS A 105 -50.01 -0.04 5.13
N HIS A 106 -50.47 1.14 4.69
CA HIS A 106 -50.27 2.44 5.37
C HIS A 106 -48.80 2.89 5.53
N GLY A 107 -47.89 2.44 4.65
CA GLY A 107 -46.47 2.84 4.67
C GLY A 107 -45.62 2.11 5.72
N ARG A 108 -46.10 0.95 6.20
CA ARG A 108 -45.43 0.13 7.22
C ARG A 108 -44.17 -0.52 6.66
N ILE A 109 -43.08 -0.55 7.42
CA ILE A 109 -41.85 -1.26 7.02
C ILE A 109 -42.03 -2.76 7.24
N THR A 110 -41.89 -3.53 6.17
CA THR A 110 -42.04 -5.00 6.17
C THR A 110 -40.69 -5.71 6.25
N LYS A 111 -40.71 -7.03 6.47
CA LYS A 111 -39.48 -7.84 6.58
C LYS A 111 -38.69 -7.83 5.27
N THR A 112 -39.40 -7.90 4.16
CA THR A 112 -38.84 -7.89 2.80
C THR A 112 -38.13 -6.57 2.50
N ASP A 113 -38.66 -5.43 2.95
CA ASP A 113 -38.02 -4.12 2.77
C ASP A 113 -36.65 -4.05 3.46
N CYS A 114 -36.52 -4.62 4.67
CA CYS A 114 -35.26 -4.68 5.39
C CYS A 114 -34.23 -5.58 4.70
N ILE A 115 -34.66 -6.71 4.15
CA ILE A 115 -33.80 -7.64 3.42
C ILE A 115 -33.31 -7.01 2.12
N PHE A 116 -34.20 -6.37 1.36
CA PHE A 116 -33.86 -5.69 0.12
C PHE A 116 -32.86 -4.55 0.36
N HIS A 117 -33.03 -3.79 1.44
CA HIS A 117 -32.07 -2.75 1.84
C HIS A 117 -30.68 -3.32 2.20
N LEU A 118 -30.62 -4.51 2.80
CA LEU A 118 -29.37 -5.20 3.10
C LEU A 118 -28.68 -5.73 1.84
N GLU A 119 -29.44 -6.26 0.89
CA GLU A 119 -28.90 -6.76 -0.38
C GLU A 119 -28.38 -5.64 -1.27
N LYS A 120 -29.10 -4.51 -1.34
CA LYS A 120 -28.69 -3.33 -2.11
C LYS A 120 -27.40 -2.68 -1.60
N ASN A 121 -27.08 -2.88 -0.31
CA ASN A 121 -25.85 -2.39 0.33
C ASN A 121 -24.67 -3.37 0.26
N LYS A 122 -24.79 -4.52 -0.41
CA LYS A 122 -23.62 -5.32 -0.76
C LYS A 122 -22.84 -4.60 -1.86
N ILE A 123 -21.84 -3.82 -1.45
CA ILE A 123 -20.89 -3.18 -2.37
C ILE A 123 -20.16 -4.31 -3.13
N PRO A 124 -20.25 -4.38 -4.47
CA PRO A 124 -19.42 -5.30 -5.23
C PRO A 124 -17.94 -5.01 -4.94
N PHE A 125 -17.21 -6.00 -4.46
CA PHE A 125 -15.78 -5.90 -4.17
C PHE A 125 -15.01 -5.78 -5.50
N PHE A 126 -14.87 -4.57 -6.02
CA PHE A 126 -14.03 -4.30 -7.18
C PHE A 126 -12.56 -4.29 -6.76
N ARG A 127 -11.75 -5.20 -7.32
CA ARG A 127 -10.29 -5.12 -7.22
C ARG A 127 -9.82 -3.88 -7.99
N CYS A 128 -9.59 -2.77 -7.30
CA CYS A 128 -9.03 -1.56 -7.92
C CYS A 128 -7.59 -1.82 -8.36
N LYS A 129 -7.34 -1.77 -9.68
CA LYS A 129 -6.00 -1.81 -10.25
C LYS A 129 -5.56 -0.37 -10.56
N LYS A 130 -4.41 0.04 -10.01
CA LYS A 130 -3.74 1.30 -10.38
C LYS A 130 -2.62 0.98 -11.36
N THR A 131 -2.65 1.59 -12.54
CA THR A 131 -1.60 1.46 -13.55
C THR A 131 -0.85 2.78 -13.67
N THR A 132 0.48 2.72 -13.57
CA THR A 132 1.36 3.86 -13.81
C THR A 132 2.24 3.57 -15.03
N PRO A 133 2.27 4.44 -16.06
CA PRO A 133 3.14 4.23 -17.20
C PRO A 133 4.61 4.31 -16.78
N LEU A 134 5.45 3.48 -17.40
CA LEU A 134 6.90 3.53 -17.19
C LEU A 134 7.48 4.76 -17.90
N SER A 135 8.56 5.31 -17.33
CA SER A 135 9.33 6.35 -18.02
C SER A 135 9.98 5.81 -19.29
N SER A 136 10.22 6.67 -20.27
CA SER A 136 10.86 6.32 -21.54
C SER A 136 12.24 5.67 -21.36
N LEU A 137 13.05 6.20 -20.43
CA LEU A 137 14.36 5.64 -20.05
C LEU A 137 14.22 4.24 -19.44
N ARG A 138 13.27 4.05 -18.50
CA ARG A 138 13.07 2.76 -17.83
C ARG A 138 12.55 1.70 -18.80
N ARG A 139 11.70 2.08 -19.74
CA ARG A 139 11.22 1.19 -20.81
C ARG A 139 12.39 0.70 -21.67
N LYS A 140 13.23 1.61 -22.18
CA LYS A 140 14.42 1.24 -22.98
C LYS A 140 15.43 0.39 -22.20
N LEU A 141 15.66 0.72 -20.92
CA LEU A 141 16.53 -0.08 -20.06
C LEU A 141 15.97 -1.50 -19.87
N SER A 142 14.67 -1.61 -19.59
CA SER A 142 14.01 -2.90 -19.44
C SER A 142 14.09 -3.74 -20.71
N GLU A 143 13.87 -3.13 -21.88
CA GLU A 143 14.02 -3.80 -23.18
C GLU A 143 15.45 -4.33 -23.37
N ARG A 144 16.47 -3.52 -23.09
CA ARG A 144 17.88 -3.94 -23.18
C ARG A 144 18.24 -5.06 -22.21
N LEU A 145 17.76 -5.00 -20.96
CA LEU A 145 18.01 -6.03 -19.96
C LEU A 145 17.36 -7.37 -20.33
N VAL A 146 16.13 -7.34 -20.83
CA VAL A 146 15.42 -8.55 -21.30
C VAL A 146 16.10 -9.12 -22.54
N TYR A 147 16.52 -8.25 -23.48
CA TYR A 147 17.27 -8.65 -24.66
C TYR A 147 18.58 -9.36 -24.28
N ALA A 148 19.40 -8.75 -23.41
CA ALA A 148 20.66 -9.35 -22.96
C ALA A 148 20.42 -10.72 -22.29
N LYS A 149 19.46 -10.80 -21.37
CA LYS A 149 19.13 -12.05 -20.67
C LYS A 149 18.70 -13.18 -21.61
N ASN A 150 17.97 -12.86 -22.66
CA ASN A 150 17.49 -13.86 -23.62
C ASN A 150 18.56 -14.27 -24.63
N GLN A 151 19.55 -13.42 -24.92
CA GLN A 151 20.61 -13.70 -25.88
C GLN A 151 21.83 -14.40 -25.30
N THR A 152 22.18 -14.09 -24.06
CA THR A 152 23.38 -14.65 -23.41
C THR A 152 23.05 -15.95 -22.69
N ALA A 153 23.91 -16.95 -22.80
CA ALA A 153 23.87 -18.12 -21.92
C ALA A 153 24.59 -17.75 -20.61
N SER A 154 23.94 -16.95 -19.76
CA SER A 154 24.59 -16.42 -18.56
C SER A 154 24.72 -17.49 -17.46
N LEU A 155 25.95 -17.71 -16.98
CA LEU A 155 26.23 -18.48 -15.77
C LEU A 155 27.00 -17.60 -14.78
N THR A 156 26.73 -17.79 -13.49
CA THR A 156 27.38 -17.05 -12.41
C THR A 156 28.10 -18.01 -11.48
N THR A 157 29.39 -17.80 -11.27
CA THR A 157 30.22 -18.52 -10.30
C THR A 157 30.62 -17.59 -9.17
N PHE A 158 30.84 -18.15 -7.97
CA PHE A 158 31.20 -17.39 -6.77
C PHE A 158 32.37 -18.05 -6.04
N ASN A 159 33.27 -17.22 -5.51
CA ASN A 159 34.37 -17.60 -4.63
C ASN A 159 34.41 -16.70 -3.40
N GLU A 160 34.96 -17.21 -2.31
CA GLU A 160 35.30 -16.43 -1.12
C GLU A 160 36.80 -16.11 -1.12
N VAL A 161 37.13 -14.88 -0.73
CA VAL A 161 38.50 -14.38 -0.67
C VAL A 161 38.80 -13.76 0.69
N ASN A 162 39.97 -14.10 1.24
CA ASN A 162 40.52 -13.49 2.45
C ASN A 162 41.26 -12.18 2.11
N MET A 163 40.83 -11.07 2.70
CA MET A 163 41.38 -9.74 2.45
C MET A 163 42.52 -9.35 3.40
N LEU A 164 42.88 -10.19 4.37
CA LEU A 164 43.80 -9.85 5.46
C LEU A 164 45.11 -9.22 4.98
N GLU A 165 45.78 -9.83 4.00
CA GLU A 165 47.09 -9.36 3.53
C GLU A 165 47.04 -7.95 2.94
N ILE A 166 45.98 -7.62 2.20
CA ILE A 166 45.79 -6.26 1.68
C ILE A 166 45.55 -5.27 2.83
N PHE A 167 44.82 -5.67 3.87
CA PHE A 167 44.65 -4.84 5.07
C PHE A 167 45.99 -4.58 5.76
N LEU A 168 46.86 -5.59 5.87
CA LEU A 168 48.19 -5.46 6.48
C LEU A 168 49.07 -4.51 5.68
N ILE A 169 49.14 -4.67 4.34
CA ILE A 169 49.87 -3.76 3.44
C ILE A 169 49.34 -2.33 3.60
N ARG A 170 48.02 -2.15 3.54
CA ARG A 170 47.41 -0.83 3.68
C ARG A 170 47.72 -0.21 5.04
N LYS A 171 47.69 -0.98 6.12
CA LYS A 171 48.04 -0.49 7.47
C LYS A 171 49.48 0.02 7.52
N LYS A 172 50.41 -0.66 6.86
CA LYS A 172 51.85 -0.32 6.82
C LYS A 172 52.15 0.90 5.94
N TYR A 173 51.50 1.02 4.76
CA TYR A 173 51.91 1.98 3.74
C TYR A 173 50.92 3.14 3.48
N LYS A 174 49.71 3.13 4.05
CA LYS A 174 48.68 4.16 3.75
C LYS A 174 49.15 5.60 3.95
N ASP A 175 49.91 5.87 5.02
CA ASP A 175 50.27 7.23 5.42
C ASP A 175 51.42 7.75 4.55
N LEU A 176 52.40 6.86 4.25
CA LEU A 176 53.49 7.14 3.30
C LEU A 176 52.93 7.40 1.89
N PHE A 177 52.00 6.55 1.44
CA PHE A 177 51.36 6.69 0.13
C PHE A 177 50.58 7.99 0.01
N LYS A 178 49.80 8.34 1.03
CA LYS A 178 49.06 9.60 1.07
C LYS A 178 50.00 10.82 1.08
N LYS A 179 51.12 10.74 1.81
CA LYS A 179 52.10 11.83 1.87
C LYS A 179 52.77 12.08 0.51
N LYS A 180 53.06 11.02 -0.25
CA LYS A 180 53.74 11.11 -1.55
C LYS A 180 52.81 11.47 -2.70
N HIS A 181 51.66 10.79 -2.78
CA HIS A 181 50.76 10.88 -3.94
C HIS A 181 49.54 11.79 -3.71
N GLY A 182 49.32 12.25 -2.47
CA GLY A 182 48.16 13.09 -2.12
C GLY A 182 46.81 12.35 -2.08
N VAL A 183 46.78 11.05 -2.40
CA VAL A 183 45.57 10.22 -2.46
C VAL A 183 45.66 9.03 -1.51
N ASN A 184 44.51 8.50 -1.09
CA ASN A 184 44.48 7.35 -0.18
C ASN A 184 44.76 6.04 -0.94
N LEU A 185 45.57 5.15 -0.35
CA LEU A 185 45.79 3.81 -0.87
C LEU A 185 44.49 2.97 -0.75
N GLY A 186 43.78 2.80 -1.86
CA GLY A 186 42.48 2.12 -1.93
C GLY A 186 42.59 0.59 -2.09
N PHE A 187 41.54 -0.14 -1.69
CA PHE A 187 41.43 -1.59 -1.98
C PHE A 187 41.21 -1.85 -3.49
N MET A 188 40.52 -0.91 -4.16
CA MET A 188 40.23 -0.99 -5.60
C MET A 188 41.49 -1.16 -6.44
N SER A 189 42.60 -0.50 -6.09
CA SER A 189 43.85 -0.59 -6.86
C SER A 189 44.38 -2.03 -6.91
N PHE A 190 44.40 -2.72 -5.76
CA PHE A 190 44.80 -4.13 -5.69
C PHE A 190 43.83 -5.03 -6.44
N PHE A 191 42.52 -4.76 -6.32
CA PHE A 191 41.49 -5.52 -7.03
C PHE A 191 41.61 -5.39 -8.54
N THR A 192 41.74 -4.16 -9.06
CA THR A 192 41.94 -3.89 -10.49
C THR A 192 43.21 -4.55 -11.01
N MET A 193 44.33 -4.44 -10.30
CA MET A 193 45.58 -5.12 -10.70
C MET A 193 45.41 -6.65 -10.71
N SER A 194 44.67 -7.21 -9.75
CA SER A 194 44.37 -8.65 -9.71
C SER A 194 43.53 -9.09 -10.91
N CYS A 195 42.50 -8.31 -11.28
CA CYS A 195 41.68 -8.56 -12.47
C CYS A 195 42.51 -8.48 -13.75
N VAL A 196 43.35 -7.44 -13.92
CA VAL A 196 44.20 -7.30 -15.11
C VAL A 196 45.15 -8.48 -15.25
N ARG A 197 45.80 -8.91 -14.15
CA ARG A 197 46.64 -10.12 -14.15
C ARG A 197 45.84 -11.36 -14.54
N ALA A 198 44.62 -11.51 -14.02
CA ALA A 198 43.78 -12.66 -14.35
C ALA A 198 43.31 -12.64 -15.82
N LEU A 199 42.99 -11.47 -16.39
CA LEU A 199 42.64 -11.32 -17.81
C LEU A 199 43.81 -11.65 -18.74
N GLN A 200 45.05 -11.39 -18.32
CA GLN A 200 46.24 -11.80 -19.07
C GLN A 200 46.39 -13.33 -19.14
N LEU A 201 45.98 -14.04 -18.08
CA LEU A 201 46.05 -15.50 -18.01
C LEU A 201 44.86 -16.18 -18.69
N TYR A 202 43.70 -15.52 -18.69
CA TYR A 202 42.44 -16.01 -19.25
C TYR A 202 41.87 -14.99 -20.24
N PRO A 203 42.48 -14.86 -21.44
CA PRO A 203 42.12 -13.81 -22.41
C PRO A 203 40.69 -13.93 -22.94
N ASP A 204 40.13 -15.14 -22.97
CA ASP A 204 38.76 -15.38 -23.44
C ASP A 204 37.69 -14.78 -22.51
N VAL A 205 38.04 -14.48 -21.25
CA VAL A 205 37.17 -13.70 -20.33
C VAL A 205 37.01 -12.25 -20.78
N ASN A 206 37.99 -11.72 -21.53
CA ASN A 206 37.95 -10.38 -22.10
C ASN A 206 37.30 -10.33 -23.50
N ALA A 207 36.86 -11.47 -24.06
CA ALA A 207 36.40 -11.54 -25.43
C ALA A 207 34.92 -11.14 -25.61
N MET A 208 34.55 -10.79 -26.85
CA MET A 208 33.18 -10.43 -27.25
C MET A 208 32.69 -11.31 -28.41
N ILE A 209 31.40 -11.66 -28.39
CA ILE A 209 30.72 -12.32 -29.52
C ILE A 209 30.18 -11.24 -30.46
N ASN A 210 30.54 -11.31 -31.73
CA ASN A 210 29.97 -10.49 -32.79
C ASN A 210 29.44 -11.38 -33.92
N GLY A 211 28.15 -11.70 -33.89
CA GLY A 211 27.55 -12.66 -34.83
C GLY A 211 28.13 -14.06 -34.61
N GLU A 212 28.83 -14.57 -35.63
CA GLU A 212 29.50 -15.88 -35.60
C GLU A 212 30.99 -15.79 -35.21
N GLU A 213 31.52 -14.57 -35.05
CA GLU A 213 32.93 -14.35 -34.75
C GLU A 213 33.17 -14.05 -33.27
N LYS A 214 34.29 -14.55 -32.75
CA LYS A 214 34.85 -14.17 -31.43
C LYS A 214 35.90 -13.09 -31.64
N ILE A 215 35.74 -11.94 -30.98
CA ILE A 215 36.68 -10.83 -31.00
C ILE A 215 37.45 -10.80 -29.69
N ASN A 216 38.77 -10.88 -29.77
CA ASN A 216 39.68 -10.72 -28.64
C ASN A 216 40.30 -9.32 -28.67
N PHE A 217 40.46 -8.68 -27.51
CA PHE A 217 41.05 -7.34 -27.40
C PHE A 217 42.46 -7.40 -26.80
N GLU A 218 43.36 -6.56 -27.30
CA GLU A 218 44.72 -6.38 -26.78
C GLU A 218 44.80 -5.38 -25.61
N TYR A 219 43.68 -4.75 -25.28
CA TYR A 219 43.55 -3.79 -24.17
C TYR A 219 42.53 -4.29 -23.15
N TYR A 220 42.63 -3.74 -21.93
CA TYR A 220 41.75 -4.06 -20.81
C TYR A 220 41.01 -2.81 -20.36
N ASP A 221 39.73 -2.73 -20.71
CA ASP A 221 38.85 -1.65 -20.31
C ASP A 221 37.93 -2.09 -19.17
N SER A 222 37.60 -1.13 -18.32
CA SER A 222 36.69 -1.34 -17.21
C SER A 222 35.57 -0.30 -17.23
N ALA A 223 34.32 -0.75 -17.24
CA ALA A 223 33.15 0.13 -17.21
C ALA A 223 32.82 0.60 -15.78
N ILE A 224 32.36 -0.30 -14.92
CA ILE A 224 31.98 0.00 -13.54
C ILE A 224 32.68 -0.99 -12.61
N LEU A 225 33.43 -0.48 -11.65
CA LEU A 225 34.05 -1.29 -10.61
C LEU A 225 33.34 -1.06 -9.28
N GLY A 226 32.94 -2.17 -8.67
CA GLY A 226 32.42 -2.19 -7.31
C GLY A 226 32.95 -3.43 -6.59
N MET A 227 33.36 -3.27 -5.34
CA MET A 227 33.70 -4.38 -4.48
C MET A 227 32.47 -4.79 -3.66
N HIS A 228 32.35 -6.09 -3.41
CA HIS A 228 31.33 -6.60 -2.49
C HIS A 228 31.66 -6.18 -1.05
N LYS A 229 30.69 -6.31 -0.15
CA LYS A 229 30.90 -6.00 1.27
C LYS A 229 32.00 -6.91 1.85
N ILE A 230 33.00 -6.28 2.47
CA ILE A 230 33.99 -6.98 3.29
C ILE A 230 33.40 -7.11 4.70
N MET A 231 33.39 -8.32 5.24
CA MET A 231 32.86 -8.59 6.57
C MET A 231 33.75 -9.58 7.33
N GLU A 232 33.88 -9.37 8.63
CA GLU A 232 34.58 -10.30 9.50
C GLU A 232 33.80 -11.61 9.60
N ARG A 233 34.48 -12.73 9.31
CA ARG A 233 33.90 -14.07 9.37
C ARG A 233 34.86 -15.03 10.07
N PRO A 234 34.36 -15.98 10.88
CA PRO A 234 35.17 -17.05 11.42
C PRO A 234 35.53 -18.02 10.28
N VAL A 235 36.83 -18.30 10.12
CA VAL A 235 37.36 -19.24 9.13
C VAL A 235 38.38 -20.15 9.81
N VAL A 236 38.47 -21.40 9.33
CA VAL A 236 39.45 -22.36 9.86
C VAL A 236 40.79 -22.13 9.16
N VAL A 237 41.82 -21.81 9.92
CA VAL A 237 43.21 -21.66 9.48
C VAL A 237 44.07 -22.58 10.33
N ASN A 238 44.80 -23.50 9.70
CA ASN A 238 45.69 -24.46 10.39
C ASN A 238 45.00 -25.21 11.55
N GLY A 239 43.73 -25.59 11.38
CA GLY A 239 42.95 -26.31 12.39
C GLY A 239 42.38 -25.45 13.52
N SER A 240 42.61 -24.14 13.54
CA SER A 240 42.05 -23.19 14.52
C SER A 240 41.04 -22.24 13.87
N ILE A 241 40.02 -21.82 14.62
CA ILE A 241 39.06 -20.82 14.14
C ILE A 241 39.66 -19.43 14.37
N GLU A 242 39.86 -18.69 13.28
CA GLU A 242 40.34 -17.31 13.29
C GLU A 242 39.32 -16.38 12.62
N ILE A 243 39.23 -15.14 13.09
CA ILE A 243 38.41 -14.11 12.45
C ILE A 243 39.21 -13.47 11.32
N ARG A 244 38.68 -13.51 10.09
CA ARG A 244 39.30 -12.88 8.92
C ARG A 244 38.32 -11.93 8.21
N PRO A 245 38.81 -10.83 7.60
CA PRO A 245 38.00 -9.99 6.74
C PRO A 245 37.78 -10.71 5.40
N MET A 246 36.57 -11.22 5.18
CA MET A 246 36.22 -12.00 4.00
C MET A 246 35.37 -11.19 3.03
N MET A 247 35.51 -11.47 1.74
CA MET A 247 34.71 -10.89 0.67
C MET A 247 34.26 -11.98 -0.30
N TYR A 248 33.09 -11.79 -0.93
CA TYR A 248 32.66 -12.61 -2.06
C TYR A 248 33.13 -12.01 -3.39
N LEU A 249 33.68 -12.86 -4.23
CA LEU A 249 33.94 -12.61 -5.65
C LEU A 249 32.89 -13.36 -6.45
N ALA A 250 32.24 -12.67 -7.39
CA ALA A 250 31.30 -13.28 -8.30
C ALA A 250 31.64 -12.89 -9.73
N LEU A 251 31.64 -13.86 -10.64
CA LEU A 251 31.81 -13.63 -12.07
C LEU A 251 30.56 -14.15 -12.77
N SER A 252 29.89 -13.26 -13.51
CA SER A 252 28.85 -13.65 -14.47
C SER A 252 29.44 -13.57 -15.86
N TYR A 253 29.30 -14.64 -16.62
CA TYR A 253 29.92 -14.78 -17.94
C TYR A 253 28.96 -15.41 -18.94
N ASP A 254 29.27 -15.26 -20.23
CA ASP A 254 28.53 -15.92 -21.30
C ASP A 254 29.16 -17.29 -21.59
N HIS A 255 28.43 -18.35 -21.28
CA HIS A 255 28.88 -19.74 -21.40
C HIS A 255 29.05 -20.18 -22.87
N ARG A 256 28.74 -19.31 -23.83
CA ARG A 256 29.04 -19.53 -25.26
C ARG A 256 30.52 -19.32 -25.60
N ILE A 257 31.21 -18.42 -24.91
CA ILE A 257 32.67 -18.23 -25.07
C ILE A 257 33.41 -18.98 -23.96
N ILE A 258 33.00 -18.75 -22.71
CA ILE A 258 33.80 -19.11 -21.54
C ILE A 258 33.26 -20.40 -20.95
N ASP A 259 34.13 -21.37 -20.73
CA ASP A 259 33.73 -22.61 -20.06
C ASP A 259 33.82 -22.52 -18.51
N GLY A 260 33.39 -23.59 -17.83
CA GLY A 260 33.48 -23.67 -16.37
C GLY A 260 34.92 -23.68 -15.83
N LYS A 261 35.89 -24.18 -16.59
CA LYS A 261 37.29 -24.27 -16.16
C LYS A 261 37.97 -22.91 -16.23
N GLU A 262 37.76 -22.17 -17.31
CA GLU A 262 38.30 -20.83 -17.52
C GLU A 262 37.73 -19.83 -16.52
N SER A 263 36.42 -19.86 -16.30
CA SER A 263 35.76 -18.99 -15.32
C SER A 263 36.22 -19.25 -13.88
N VAL A 264 36.31 -20.52 -13.47
CA VAL A 264 36.84 -20.90 -12.14
C VAL A 264 38.31 -20.53 -12.04
N GLY A 265 39.12 -20.81 -13.08
CA GLY A 265 40.53 -20.46 -13.15
C GLY A 265 40.76 -18.95 -13.00
N PHE A 266 39.97 -18.13 -13.70
CA PHE A 266 39.99 -16.68 -13.57
C PHE A 266 39.72 -16.24 -12.13
N LEU A 267 38.63 -16.72 -11.52
CA LEU A 267 38.27 -16.36 -10.14
C LEU A 267 39.33 -16.83 -9.13
N VAL A 268 39.90 -18.02 -9.31
CA VAL A 268 41.01 -18.52 -8.49
C VAL A 268 42.24 -17.64 -8.65
N SER A 269 42.59 -17.23 -9.86
CA SER A 269 43.73 -16.34 -10.11
C SER A 269 43.55 -14.97 -9.47
N VAL A 270 42.34 -14.39 -9.52
CA VAL A 270 42.01 -13.15 -8.79
C VAL A 270 42.12 -13.37 -7.28
N LYS A 271 41.55 -14.47 -6.76
CA LYS A 271 41.62 -14.85 -5.34
C LYS A 271 43.06 -14.97 -4.86
N GLU A 272 43.90 -15.71 -5.56
CA GLU A 272 45.33 -15.89 -5.23
C GLU A 272 46.08 -14.56 -5.21
N SER A 273 45.78 -13.67 -6.16
CA SER A 273 46.41 -12.35 -6.24
C SER A 273 46.04 -11.47 -5.05
N ILE A 274 44.81 -11.59 -4.56
CA ILE A 274 44.30 -10.84 -3.40
C ILE A 274 44.81 -11.43 -2.08
N GLU A 275 44.86 -12.76 -1.97
CA GLU A 275 45.33 -13.46 -0.76
C GLU A 275 46.86 -13.42 -0.64
N ASN A 276 47.58 -13.29 -1.76
CA ASN A 276 49.05 -13.23 -1.80
C ASN A 276 49.54 -12.03 -2.65
N PRO A 277 49.19 -10.79 -2.26
CA PRO A 277 49.46 -9.59 -3.07
C PRO A 277 50.96 -9.32 -3.20
N ILE A 278 51.78 -9.67 -2.21
CA ILE A 278 53.24 -9.49 -2.29
C ILE A 278 53.82 -10.32 -3.43
N LYS A 279 53.41 -11.59 -3.50
CA LYS A 279 53.89 -12.55 -4.50
C LYS A 279 53.45 -12.17 -5.92
N PHE A 280 52.16 -11.88 -6.09
CA PHE A 280 51.58 -11.75 -7.44
C PHE A 280 51.47 -10.31 -7.96
N LEU A 281 51.37 -9.32 -7.07
CA LEU A 281 51.14 -7.92 -7.47
C LEU A 281 52.34 -7.02 -7.17
N MET A 282 53.10 -7.30 -6.12
CA MET A 282 54.16 -6.41 -5.61
C MET A 282 55.59 -6.87 -5.95
N GLY A 283 55.75 -7.86 -6.84
CA GLY A 283 57.08 -8.29 -7.31
C GLY A 283 57.84 -9.22 -6.36
N GLY A 284 57.13 -10.07 -5.60
CA GLY A 284 57.69 -11.24 -4.94
C GLY A 284 58.19 -11.03 -3.51
N ASN A 285 58.72 -9.84 -3.18
CA ASN A 285 59.37 -9.55 -1.90
C ASN A 285 58.83 -8.26 -1.25
N GLU A 286 58.91 -8.16 0.08
CA GLU A 286 58.45 -6.97 0.83
C GLU A 286 59.17 -5.67 0.44
N GLU A 287 60.46 -5.72 0.11
CA GLU A 287 61.23 -4.55 -0.32
C GLU A 287 60.69 -3.97 -1.64
N ASN A 288 60.15 -4.82 -2.52
CA ASN A 288 59.58 -4.41 -3.79
C ASN A 288 58.20 -3.74 -3.63
N VAL A 289 57.54 -3.89 -2.48
CA VAL A 289 56.24 -3.27 -2.21
C VAL A 289 56.35 -1.75 -2.26
N SER A 290 57.36 -1.17 -1.58
CA SER A 290 57.60 0.27 -1.63
C SER A 290 57.86 0.75 -3.05
N LYS A 291 58.68 0.00 -3.82
CA LYS A 291 58.99 0.33 -5.22
C LYS A 291 57.74 0.28 -6.10
N LYS A 292 56.89 -0.73 -5.96
CA LYS A 292 55.65 -0.90 -6.73
C LYS A 292 54.56 0.09 -6.36
N LEU A 293 54.52 0.52 -5.10
CA LEU A 293 53.67 1.63 -4.65
C LEU A 293 54.27 3.00 -4.98
N GLU A 294 55.41 3.02 -5.66
CA GLU A 294 56.18 4.22 -5.97
C GLU A 294 56.37 5.09 -4.73
N LEU A 295 56.77 4.51 -3.60
CA LEU A 295 57.04 5.19 -2.32
C LEU A 295 58.48 5.70 -2.21
#